data_AF-A0A6A1WNP6-F1
#
_entry.id   AF-A0A6A1WNP6-F1
#
_cell.length_a   1.000
_cell.length_b   1.000
_cell.length_c   1.000
_cell.angle_alpha   90.00
_cell.angle_beta   90.00
_cell.angle_gamma   90.00
#
_symmetry.space_group_name_H-M   'P 1'
#
loop_
_entity.id
_entity.type
_entity.pdbx_description
1 polymer ?
#
loop_
_entity_poly.entity_id
_entity_poly.type
_entity_poly.pdbx_seq_one_letter_code
_entity_poly.pdbx_strand_id
1 'polypeptide(L)'
;MKSLISRLLREDATNGSDRLDISKDILYNLCHRCLSSLLLCLFEATCMNKRRDRRALMGEIARKADNMQCIVDILIDKKVGDEFVKLWADQKELAILHSKIPTMYRHEIGRITALLCVAIRRGHILVPKET
;
A
#
# COMPACT_ATOMS: atom_id res chain seq x y z
N MET A 1 -0.59 -5.51 -13.65
CA MET A 1 0.32 -5.32 -12.49
C MET A 1 0.31 -6.53 -11.57
N LYS A 2 -0.86 -6.95 -11.05
CA LYS A 2 -1.00 -8.18 -10.23
C LYS A 2 -0.38 -9.44 -10.88
N SER A 3 -0.56 -9.64 -12.20
CA SER A 3 0.04 -10.76 -12.93
C SER A 3 1.57 -10.66 -13.11
N LEU A 4 2.10 -9.45 -13.28
CA LEU A 4 3.55 -9.21 -13.38
C LEU A 4 4.23 -9.42 -12.03
N ILE A 5 3.62 -8.89 -10.97
CA ILE A 5 4.10 -9.07 -9.60
C ILE A 5 4.03 -10.55 -9.23
N SER A 6 2.90 -11.23 -9.47
CA SER A 6 2.77 -12.67 -9.21
C SER A 6 3.79 -13.51 -10.00
N ARG A 7 4.09 -13.17 -11.26
CA ARG A 7 5.11 -13.85 -12.05
C ARG A 7 6.52 -13.63 -11.50
N LEU A 8 6.89 -12.39 -11.20
CA LEU A 8 8.19 -12.06 -10.59
C LEU A 8 8.38 -12.84 -9.29
N LEU A 9 7.37 -12.84 -8.41
CA LEU A 9 7.43 -13.53 -7.12
C LEU A 9 7.50 -15.05 -7.24
N ARG A 10 6.90 -15.65 -8.28
CA ARG A 10 6.88 -17.11 -8.49
C ARG A 10 8.20 -17.63 -9.08
N GLU A 11 8.88 -16.81 -9.88
CA GLU A 11 10.25 -17.09 -10.35
C GLU A 11 11.30 -16.90 -9.24
N ASP A 12 10.99 -16.12 -8.20
CA ASP A 12 11.92 -15.81 -7.10
C ASP A 12 12.06 -16.92 -6.04
N ALA A 13 11.08 -17.81 -5.89
CA ALA A 13 11.03 -18.81 -4.81
C ALA A 13 12.02 -19.98 -4.97
N THR A 14 12.66 -20.13 -6.13
CA THR A 14 13.52 -21.29 -6.45
C THR A 14 14.99 -21.11 -6.07
N ASN A 15 15.47 -19.89 -5.77
CA ASN A 15 16.91 -19.61 -5.65
C ASN A 15 17.28 -18.69 -4.45
N GLY A 16 17.67 -19.30 -3.32
CA GLY A 16 18.69 -18.83 -2.34
C GLY A 16 18.59 -17.45 -1.64
N SER A 17 18.94 -17.44 -0.35
CA SER A 17 18.88 -16.32 0.64
C SER A 17 19.26 -14.92 0.14
N ASP A 18 20.35 -14.75 -0.62
CA ASP A 18 20.79 -13.41 -1.10
C ASP A 18 19.79 -12.77 -2.07
N ARG A 19 19.03 -13.57 -2.82
CA ARG A 19 18.01 -13.07 -3.75
C ARG A 19 16.70 -12.73 -3.04
N LEU A 20 16.48 -13.26 -1.83
CA LEU A 20 15.34 -12.92 -1.00
C LEU A 20 15.40 -11.44 -0.58
N ASP A 21 16.60 -10.96 -0.22
CA ASP A 21 16.86 -9.57 0.17
C ASP A 21 16.62 -8.62 -1.01
N ILE A 22 17.13 -8.96 -2.19
CA ILE A 22 16.84 -8.26 -3.45
C ILE A 22 15.32 -8.22 -3.73
N SER A 23 14.60 -9.32 -3.47
CA SER A 23 13.14 -9.37 -3.66
C SER A 23 12.38 -8.49 -2.66
N LYS A 24 12.90 -8.38 -1.43
CA LYS A 24 12.36 -7.53 -0.35
C LYS A 24 12.56 -6.06 -0.72
N ASP A 25 13.74 -5.66 -1.16
CA ASP A 25 14.03 -4.30 -1.65
C ASP A 25 13.15 -3.90 -2.84
N ILE A 26 12.94 -4.80 -3.80
CA ILE A 26 12.05 -4.54 -4.94
C ILE A 26 10.62 -4.34 -4.44
N LEU A 27 10.13 -5.16 -3.51
CA LEU A 27 8.79 -5.03 -2.95
C LEU A 27 8.61 -3.72 -2.18
N TYR A 28 9.58 -3.30 -1.39
CA TYR A 28 9.50 -2.01 -0.69
C TYR A 28 9.61 -0.82 -1.64
N ASN A 29 10.46 -0.90 -2.66
CA ASN A 29 10.49 0.11 -3.72
C ASN A 29 9.13 0.23 -4.43
N LEU A 30 8.44 -0.90 -4.66
CA LEU A 30 7.08 -0.89 -5.20
C LEU A 30 6.08 -0.29 -4.20
N CYS A 31 6.21 -0.56 -2.90
CA CYS A 31 5.39 0.07 -1.85
C CYS A 31 5.54 1.58 -1.87
N HIS A 32 6.78 2.08 -1.85
CA HIS A 32 7.08 3.51 -1.89
C HIS A 32 6.46 4.16 -3.13
N ARG A 33 6.66 3.57 -4.32
CA ARG A 33 6.09 4.10 -5.57
C ARG A 33 4.56 4.09 -5.56
N CYS A 34 3.93 3.03 -5.04
CA CYS A 34 2.47 2.95 -4.96
C CYS A 34 1.91 3.98 -3.97
N LEU A 35 2.55 4.14 -2.82
CA LEU A 35 2.19 5.11 -1.80
C LEU A 35 2.34 6.55 -2.29
N SER A 36 3.48 6.91 -2.88
CA SER A 36 3.69 8.24 -3.48
C SER A 36 2.67 8.53 -4.57
N SER A 37 2.38 7.55 -5.42
CA SER A 37 1.36 7.72 -6.46
C SER A 37 -0.05 7.87 -5.89
N LEU A 38 -0.38 7.18 -4.79
CA LEU A 38 -1.66 7.32 -4.11
C LEU A 38 -1.79 8.70 -3.46
N LEU A 39 -0.74 9.16 -2.77
CA LEU A 39 -0.67 10.50 -2.18
C LEU A 39 -0.89 11.59 -3.22
N LEU A 40 -0.27 11.47 -4.39
CA LEU A 40 -0.46 12.43 -5.48
C LEU A 40 -1.93 12.50 -5.92
N CYS A 41 -2.59 11.35 -6.13
CA CYS A 41 -4.01 11.32 -6.50
C CYS A 41 -4.91 11.90 -5.40
N LEU A 42 -4.59 11.69 -4.12
CA LEU A 42 -5.32 12.27 -3.00
C LEU A 42 -5.12 13.79 -2.91
N PHE A 43 -3.90 14.26 -3.16
CA PHE A 43 -3.60 15.68 -3.21
C PHE A 43 -4.40 16.36 -4.32
N GLU A 44 -4.39 15.80 -5.54
CA GLU A 44 -5.22 16.28 -6.64
C GLU A 44 -6.70 16.32 -6.25
N ALA A 45 -7.20 15.31 -5.53
CA ALA A 45 -8.59 15.27 -5.07
C ALA A 45 -8.94 16.40 -4.09
N THR A 46 -7.98 16.98 -3.38
CA THR A 46 -8.20 18.17 -2.54
C THR A 46 -8.29 19.48 -3.36
N CYS A 47 -7.72 19.51 -4.57
CA CYS A 47 -7.67 20.69 -5.43
C CYS A 47 -8.80 20.73 -6.49
N MET A 48 -9.51 19.63 -6.74
CA MET A 48 -10.45 19.52 -7.86
C MET A 48 -11.86 20.07 -7.55
N ASN A 49 -12.28 21.08 -8.33
CA ASN A 49 -13.61 21.70 -8.25
C ASN A 49 -14.66 21.15 -9.25
N LYS A 50 -14.28 20.37 -10.27
CA LYS A 50 -15.21 19.92 -11.35
C LYS A 50 -15.69 18.47 -11.18
N ARG A 51 -16.97 18.21 -11.52
CA ARG A 51 -17.64 16.91 -11.34
C ARG A 51 -17.16 15.81 -12.30
N ARG A 52 -16.76 16.13 -13.54
CA ARG A 52 -16.31 15.13 -14.53
C ARG A 52 -14.97 14.50 -14.15
N ASP A 53 -14.02 15.32 -13.69
CA ASP A 53 -12.68 14.87 -13.28
C ASP A 53 -12.74 14.02 -12.01
N ARG A 54 -13.77 14.22 -11.17
CA ARG A 54 -13.99 13.46 -9.93
C ARG A 54 -14.19 11.97 -10.16
N ARG A 55 -14.92 11.55 -11.21
CA ARG A 55 -15.17 10.12 -11.48
C ARG A 55 -13.91 9.42 -11.98
N ALA A 56 -13.17 10.07 -12.88
CA ALA A 56 -11.90 9.53 -13.37
C ALA A 56 -10.89 9.40 -12.22
N LEU A 57 -10.76 10.45 -11.41
CA LEU A 57 -9.88 10.47 -10.25
C LEU A 57 -10.27 9.42 -9.20
N MET A 58 -11.57 9.20 -8.99
CA MET A 58 -12.06 8.13 -8.12
C MET A 58 -11.64 6.75 -8.62
N GLY A 59 -11.77 6.49 -9.92
CA GLY A 59 -11.30 5.24 -10.52
C GLY A 59 -9.79 5.07 -10.37
N GLU A 60 -9.04 6.17 -10.46
CA GLU A 60 -7.60 6.12 -10.23
C GLU A 60 -7.24 5.84 -8.77
N ILE A 61 -7.81 6.56 -7.81
CA ILE A 61 -7.57 6.33 -6.37
C ILE A 61 -7.90 4.89 -5.98
N ALA A 62 -9.06 4.37 -6.40
CA ALA A 62 -9.46 2.99 -6.14
C ALA A 62 -8.44 2.00 -6.70
N ARG A 63 -8.00 2.20 -7.95
CA ARG A 63 -6.97 1.35 -8.58
C ARG A 63 -5.62 1.42 -7.85
N LYS A 64 -5.20 2.60 -7.37
CA LYS A 64 -3.95 2.75 -6.61
C LYS A 64 -4.06 2.07 -5.24
N ALA A 65 -5.20 2.22 -4.55
CA ALA A 65 -5.46 1.56 -3.29
C ALA A 65 -5.54 0.02 -3.43
N ASP A 66 -6.12 -0.48 -4.53
CA ASP A 66 -6.16 -1.93 -4.83
C ASP A 66 -4.78 -2.49 -5.16
N ASN A 67 -3.92 -1.73 -5.85
CA ASN A 67 -2.53 -2.11 -6.04
C ASN A 67 -1.79 -2.15 -4.71
N MET A 68 -2.06 -1.19 -3.82
CA MET A 68 -1.48 -1.15 -2.48
C MET A 68 -1.87 -2.37 -1.67
N GLN A 69 -3.17 -2.68 -1.58
CA GLN A 69 -3.67 -3.89 -0.90
C GLN A 69 -3.00 -5.14 -1.45
N CYS A 70 -2.89 -5.28 -2.77
CA CYS A 70 -2.23 -6.44 -3.39
C CYS A 70 -0.77 -6.59 -2.98
N ILE A 71 -0.01 -5.49 -2.90
CA ILE A 71 1.39 -5.54 -2.44
C ILE A 71 1.46 -5.89 -0.96
N VAL A 72 0.55 -5.34 -0.14
CA VAL A 72 0.46 -5.69 1.29
C VAL A 72 0.16 -7.17 1.49
N ASP A 73 -0.77 -7.74 0.73
CA ASP A 73 -1.07 -9.18 0.78
C ASP A 73 0.19 -10.01 0.46
N ILE A 74 0.96 -9.62 -0.55
CA ILE A 74 2.23 -10.27 -0.88
C ILE A 74 3.26 -10.18 0.25
N LEU A 75 3.39 -9.00 0.87
CA LEU A 75 4.30 -8.81 1.99
C LEU A 75 3.91 -9.67 3.19
N ILE A 76 2.60 -9.80 3.44
CA ILE A 76 2.03 -10.67 4.47
C ILE A 76 2.36 -12.13 4.16
N ASP A 77 2.10 -12.60 2.94
CA ASP A 77 2.37 -13.99 2.52
C ASP A 77 3.86 -14.33 2.63
N LYS A 78 4.73 -13.37 2.33
CA LYS A 78 6.19 -13.50 2.47
C LYS A 78 6.71 -13.28 3.90
N LYS A 79 5.85 -12.94 4.86
CA LYS A 79 6.21 -12.63 6.25
C LYS A 79 7.24 -11.49 6.40
N VAL A 80 7.17 -10.50 5.50
CA VAL A 80 8.04 -9.32 5.47
C VAL A 80 7.20 -8.03 5.47
N GLY A 81 6.14 -7.99 6.26
CA GLY A 81 5.21 -6.85 6.31
C GLY A 81 5.54 -5.80 7.38
N ASP A 82 6.52 -6.04 8.24
CA ASP A 82 6.81 -5.24 9.42
C ASP A 82 7.37 -3.85 9.09
N GLU A 83 8.31 -3.74 8.14
CA GLU A 83 8.82 -2.42 7.71
C GLU A 83 7.74 -1.63 6.97
N PHE A 84 6.83 -2.32 6.27
CA PHE A 84 5.70 -1.66 5.62
C PHE A 84 4.73 -1.06 6.63
N VAL A 85 4.48 -1.76 7.75
CA VAL A 85 3.66 -1.21 8.84
C VAL A 85 4.27 0.08 9.38
N LYS A 86 5.59 0.12 9.58
CA LYS A 86 6.30 1.35 10.00
C LYS A 86 6.15 2.45 8.95
N LEU A 87 6.43 2.12 7.69
CA LEU A 87 6.27 3.06 6.57
C LEU A 87 4.87 3.67 6.52
N TRP A 88 3.83 2.85 6.68
CA TRP A 88 2.42 3.28 6.66
C TRP A 88 2.06 4.13 7.89
N ALA A 89 2.52 3.73 9.09
CA ALA A 89 2.28 4.47 10.33
C ALA A 89 2.90 5.87 10.30
N ASP A 90 4.06 6.03 9.65
CA ASP A 90 4.78 7.29 9.54
C ASP A 90 4.20 8.26 8.49
N GLN A 91 3.11 7.92 7.80
CA GLN A 91 2.51 8.74 6.75
C GLN A 91 1.68 9.93 7.28
N LYS A 92 2.37 10.95 7.78
CA LYS A 92 1.77 12.22 8.24
C LYS A 92 1.00 12.94 7.14
N GLU A 93 1.55 12.99 5.92
CA GLU A 93 0.92 13.64 4.78
C GLU A 93 -0.41 12.95 4.40
N LEU A 94 -0.42 11.62 4.42
CA LEU A 94 -1.64 10.85 4.16
C LEU A 94 -2.71 11.17 5.20
N ALA A 95 -2.35 11.24 6.48
CA ALA A 95 -3.29 11.58 7.56
C ALA A 95 -3.88 12.99 7.39
N ILE A 96 -3.06 13.97 7.02
CA ILE A 96 -3.50 15.35 6.74
C ILE A 96 -4.48 15.36 5.55
N LEU A 97 -4.12 14.73 4.42
CA LEU A 97 -4.97 14.66 3.24
C LEU A 97 -6.28 13.92 3.53
N HIS A 98 -6.21 12.83 4.29
CA HIS A 98 -7.37 12.02 4.67
C HIS A 98 -8.46 12.87 5.35
N SER A 99 -8.10 13.85 6.18
CA SER A 99 -9.06 14.76 6.81
C SER A 99 -9.77 15.74 5.84
N LYS A 100 -9.19 15.98 4.66
CA LYS A 100 -9.61 17.02 3.70
C LYS A 100 -10.37 16.47 2.49
N ILE A 101 -10.24 15.16 2.24
CA ILE A 101 -10.86 14.50 1.10
C ILE A 101 -12.29 13.99 1.41
N PRO A 102 -13.18 13.92 0.41
CA PRO A 102 -14.49 13.30 0.54
C PRO A 102 -14.47 11.87 1.13
N THR A 103 -15.53 11.51 1.87
CA THR A 103 -15.68 10.21 2.55
C THR A 103 -15.43 9.00 1.65
N MET A 104 -15.82 9.07 0.38
CA MET A 104 -15.61 7.97 -0.56
C MET A 104 -14.12 7.66 -0.80
N TYR A 105 -13.24 8.66 -0.78
CA TYR A 105 -11.79 8.44 -0.92
C TYR A 105 -11.17 7.97 0.39
N ARG A 106 -11.69 8.46 1.53
CA ARG A 106 -11.30 7.99 2.86
C ARG A 106 -11.51 6.48 3.01
N HIS A 107 -12.60 5.96 2.47
CA HIS A 107 -12.90 4.53 2.49
C HIS A 107 -11.77 3.69 1.87
N GLU A 108 -11.23 4.08 0.71
CA GLU A 108 -10.15 3.33 0.06
C GLU A 108 -8.87 3.28 0.89
N ILE A 109 -8.54 4.37 1.60
CA ILE A 109 -7.39 4.42 2.50
C ILE A 109 -7.65 3.60 3.77
N GLY A 110 -8.87 3.74 4.32
CA GLY A 110 -9.31 3.00 5.50
C GLY A 110 -9.24 1.49 5.31
N ARG A 111 -9.51 0.99 4.10
CA ARG A 111 -9.38 -0.45 3.78
C ARG A 111 -7.94 -0.96 3.93
N ILE A 112 -6.95 -0.17 3.52
CA ILE A 112 -5.54 -0.53 3.66
C ILE A 112 -5.15 -0.57 5.15
N THR A 113 -5.54 0.45 5.92
CA THR A 113 -5.31 0.46 7.38
C THR A 113 -6.00 -0.72 8.06
N ALA A 114 -7.24 -1.02 7.68
CA ALA A 114 -7.98 -2.15 8.24
C ALA A 114 -7.31 -3.50 7.93
N LEU A 115 -6.79 -3.69 6.71
CA LEU A 115 -6.02 -4.86 6.31
C LEU A 115 -4.80 -5.04 7.23
N LEU A 116 -4.02 -3.98 7.44
CA LEU A 116 -2.86 -4.02 8.33
C LEU A 116 -3.24 -4.37 9.76
N CYS A 117 -4.26 -3.71 10.33
CA CYS A 117 -4.73 -4.00 11.68
C CYS A 117 -5.19 -5.46 11.83
N VAL A 118 -5.90 -6.01 10.83
CA VAL A 118 -6.33 -7.41 10.85
C VAL A 118 -5.14 -8.36 10.75
N ALA A 119 -4.18 -8.07 9.87
CA ALA A 119 -2.99 -8.89 9.69
C ALA A 119 -2.11 -8.91 10.96
N ILE A 120 -1.93 -7.76 11.61
CA ILE A 120 -1.23 -7.64 12.90
C ILE A 120 -1.98 -8.44 13.98
N ARG A 121 -3.29 -8.22 14.12
CA ARG A 121 -4.11 -8.92 15.13
C ARG A 121 -4.08 -10.43 14.97
N ARG A 122 -4.02 -10.93 13.74
CA ARG A 122 -3.93 -12.37 13.43
C ARG A 122 -2.52 -12.93 13.54
N GLY A 123 -1.52 -12.11 13.86
CA GLY A 123 -0.12 -12.52 13.92
C GLY A 123 0.51 -12.80 12.56
N HIS A 124 -0.12 -12.37 11.46
CA HIS A 124 0.45 -12.52 10.12
C HIS A 124 1.58 -11.50 9.88
N ILE A 125 1.51 -10.34 10.54
CA ILE A 125 2.61 -9.37 10.62
C ILE A 125 3.06 -9.31 12.08
N LEU A 126 4.33 -9.59 12.32
CA LEU A 126 4.94 -9.45 13.63
C LEU A 126 5.52 -8.04 13.75
N VAL A 127 4.97 -7.24 14.66
CA VAL A 127 5.49 -5.90 14.95
C VAL A 127 6.31 -6.01 16.23
N PRO A 128 7.62 -5.68 16.22
CA PRO A 128 8.43 -5.71 17.44
C PRO A 128 7.83 -4.74 18.45
N LYS A 129 7.76 -5.16 19.72
CA LYS A 129 7.49 -4.21 20.81
C LYS A 129 8.66 -3.24 20.85
N GLU A 130 8.39 -1.95 20.71
CA GLU A 130 9.37 -0.92 21.05
C GLU A 130 9.71 -1.10 22.54
N THR A 131 10.96 -1.49 22.80
CA THR A 131 11.58 -1.54 24.14
C THR A 131 12.19 -0.21 24.50
#